data_AF-A0A376UFL3-F1
#
_entry.id   AF-A0A376UFL3-F1
#
_cell.length_a   1.000
_cell.length_b   1.000
_cell.length_c   1.000
_cell.angle_alpha   90.00
_cell.angle_beta   90.00
_cell.angle_gamma   90.00
#
_symmetry.space_group_name_H-M   'P 1'
#
loop_
_entity.id
_entity.type
_entity.pdbx_description
1 polymer ?
#
loop_
_entity_poly.entity_id
_entity_poly.type
_entity_poly.pdbx_seq_one_letter_code
_entity_poly.pdbx_strand_id
1 'polypeptide(L)'
;MYFARELRDSETIRLALTAAETGHLVLATLHTRGAAQAVERLVDSFPAQEKDPVRNQLAGSLRAVLSQKLEVDKQEDAWRCLNY
;
A
#
# COMPACT_ATOMS: atom_id res chain seq x y z
N MET A 1 9.90 -13.39 -3.54
CA MET A 1 8.89 -12.39 -3.94
C MET A 1 7.59 -12.80 -3.27
N TYR A 2 6.99 -11.92 -2.45
CA TYR A 2 5.72 -12.19 -1.77
C TYR A 2 4.62 -11.33 -2.39
N PHE A 3 3.47 -11.94 -2.65
CA PHE A 3 2.27 -11.23 -3.10
C PHE A 3 1.22 -11.31 -2.00
N ALA A 4 0.92 -10.18 -1.37
CA ALA A 4 -0.20 -10.05 -0.46
C ALA A 4 -1.40 -9.53 -1.26
N ARG A 5 -2.57 -10.16 -1.11
CA ARG A 5 -3.75 -9.74 -1.87
C ARG A 5 -4.21 -8.34 -1.43
N GLU A 6 -4.88 -8.24 -0.29
CA GLU A 6 -5.31 -6.96 0.27
C GLU A 6 -4.89 -6.88 1.73
N LEU A 7 -4.29 -5.75 2.12
CA LEU A 7 -3.88 -5.49 3.49
C LEU A 7 -5.08 -4.99 4.31
N ARG A 8 -5.83 -5.93 4.88
CA ARG A 8 -7.06 -5.66 5.65
C ARG A 8 -6.85 -5.63 7.16
N ASP A 9 -5.93 -6.45 7.64
CA ASP A 9 -5.67 -6.67 9.06
C ASP A 9 -4.18 -6.48 9.37
N SER A 10 -3.91 -6.18 10.64
CA SER A 10 -2.56 -5.91 11.14
C SER A 10 -1.64 -7.14 11.07
N GLU A 11 -2.18 -8.37 11.11
CA GLU A 11 -1.39 -9.60 10.99
C GLU A 11 -0.79 -9.73 9.58
N THR A 12 -1.61 -9.57 8.55
CA THR A 12 -1.18 -9.59 7.15
C THR A 12 -0.20 -8.44 6.86
N ILE A 13 -0.45 -7.25 7.42
CA ILE A 13 0.46 -6.10 7.28
C ILE A 13 1.82 -6.40 7.93
N ARG A 14 1.85 -7.00 9.12
CA ARG A 14 3.12 -7.41 9.76
C ARG A 14 3.90 -8.39 8.91
N LEU A 15 3.23 -9.43 8.40
CA LEU A 15 3.89 -10.44 7.59
C LEU A 15 4.52 -9.80 6.34
N ALA A 16 3.79 -8.89 5.69
CA ALA A 16 4.28 -8.13 4.55
C ALA A 16 5.48 -7.24 4.91
N LEU A 17 5.42 -6.50 6.03
CA LEU A 17 6.52 -5.65 6.48
C LEU A 17 7.77 -6.45 6.85
N THR A 18 7.63 -7.56 7.59
CA THR A 18 8.75 -8.44 7.94
C THR A 18 9.40 -9.06 6.71
N ALA A 19 8.62 -9.47 5.72
CA ALA A 19 9.16 -9.96 4.45
C ALA A 19 9.94 -8.86 3.69
N ALA A 20 9.42 -7.63 3.67
CA ALA A 20 10.08 -6.49 3.04
C ALA A 20 11.40 -6.11 3.74
N GLU A 21 11.41 -6.10 5.08
CA GLU A 21 12.57 -5.76 5.90
C GLU A 21 13.71 -6.79 5.75
N THR A 22 13.36 -8.06 5.52
CA THR A 22 14.33 -9.14 5.22
C THR A 22 14.81 -9.16 3.77
N GLY A 23 14.45 -8.14 2.97
CA GLY A 23 14.95 -7.96 1.60
C GLY A 23 14.12 -8.60 0.50
N HIS A 24 12.92 -9.13 0.82
CA HIS A 24 12.03 -9.63 -0.22
C HIS A 24 11.23 -8.49 -0.85
N LEU A 25 11.07 -8.53 -2.18
CA LEU A 25 10.08 -7.69 -2.84
C LEU A 25 8.67 -8.16 -2.45
N VAL A 26 7.90 -7.25 -1.86
CA VAL A 26 6.51 -7.46 -1.46
C VAL A 26 5.61 -6.56 -2.30
N LEU A 27 4.62 -7.15 -2.96
CA LEU A 27 3.57 -6.43 -3.67
C LEU A 27 2.25 -6.63 -2.92
N ALA A 28 1.55 -5.54 -2.66
CA ALA A 28 0.30 -5.55 -1.90
C ALA A 28 -0.68 -4.50 -2.45
N THR A 29 -1.98 -4.73 -2.29
CA THR A 29 -3.02 -3.77 -2.68
C THR A 29 -3.76 -3.21 -1.46
N LEU A 30 -4.18 -1.95 -1.56
CA LEU A 30 -5.03 -1.28 -0.58
C LEU A 30 -6.12 -0.49 -1.30
N HIS A 31 -7.34 -0.53 -0.74
CA HIS A 31 -8.43 0.32 -1.20
C HIS A 31 -8.33 1.72 -0.61
N THR A 32 -7.50 2.58 -1.21
CA THR A 32 -7.35 3.99 -0.81
C THR A 32 -7.30 4.88 -2.04
N ARG A 33 -7.61 6.17 -1.87
CA ARG A 33 -7.70 7.14 -2.99
C ARG A 33 -6.39 7.87 -3.28
N GLY A 34 -5.31 7.56 -2.57
CA GLY A 34 -4.03 8.24 -2.72
C GLY A 34 -2.93 7.68 -1.83
N ALA A 35 -1.69 8.03 -2.15
CA ALA A 35 -0.51 7.46 -1.51
C ALA A 35 -0.43 7.79 -0.02
N ALA A 36 -0.71 9.03 0.37
CA ALA A 36 -0.72 9.45 1.77
C ALA A 36 -1.75 8.66 2.60
N GLN A 37 -2.96 8.47 2.04
CA GLN A 37 -4.03 7.72 2.68
C GLN A 37 -3.69 6.22 2.79
N ALA A 38 -2.95 5.66 1.83
CA ALA A 38 -2.45 4.29 1.92
C ALA A 38 -1.51 4.11 3.12
N VAL A 39 -0.55 5.03 3.29
CA VAL A 39 0.40 5.02 4.41
C VAL A 39 -0.32 5.20 5.74
N GLU A 40 -1.24 6.15 5.82
CA GLU A 40 -2.05 6.40 7.04
C GLU A 40 -2.86 5.15 7.42
N ARG A 41 -3.57 4.54 6.47
CA ARG A 41 -4.34 3.31 6.70
C ARG A 41 -3.48 2.15 7.19
N LEU A 42 -2.27 1.99 6.65
CA LEU A 42 -1.34 0.94 7.10
C LEU A 42 -0.99 1.11 8.57
N VAL A 43 -0.66 2.34 8.98
CA VAL A 43 -0.29 2.62 10.37
C VAL A 43 -1.50 2.56 11.31
N ASP A 44 -2.66 3.03 10.85
CA ASP A 44 -3.89 3.06 11.65
C ASP A 44 -4.52 1.68 11.87
N SER A 45 -4.07 0.66 11.14
CA SER A 45 -4.44 -0.72 11.39
C SER A 45 -3.86 -1.28 12.70
N PHE A 46 -2.95 -0.55 13.35
CA PHE A 46 -2.27 -0.94 14.59
C PHE A 46 -2.75 -0.14 15.82
N PRO A 47 -2.73 -0.74 17.02
CA PRO A 47 -3.00 -0.02 18.26
C PRO A 47 -1.93 1.05 18.54
N ALA A 48 -2.29 2.06 19.33
CA ALA A 48 -1.49 3.28 19.51
C ALA A 48 -0.03 3.03 19.91
N GLN A 49 0.21 2.03 20.77
CA GLN A 49 1.53 1.66 21.27
C GLN A 49 2.46 1.11 20.17
N GLU A 50 1.90 0.66 19.06
CA GLU A 50 2.62 -0.02 17.99
C GLU A 50 2.77 0.85 16.73
N LYS A 51 2.10 2.02 16.68
CA LYS A 51 2.13 2.91 15.52
C LYS A 51 3.53 3.46 15.24
N ASP A 52 4.28 3.85 16.27
CA ASP A 52 5.62 4.42 16.10
C ASP A 52 6.63 3.38 15.58
N PRO A 53 6.73 2.17 16.15
CA PRO A 53 7.54 1.09 15.57
C PRO A 53 7.18 0.78 14.11
N VAL A 54 5.88 0.66 13.80
CA VAL A 54 5.42 0.35 12.44
C VAL A 54 5.76 1.48 11.46
N ARG A 55 5.64 2.76 11.87
CA ARG A 55 6.07 3.90 11.05
C ARG A 55 7.55 3.83 10.70
N ASN A 56 8.40 3.51 11.66
CA ASN A 56 9.83 3.40 11.45
C ASN A 56 10.17 2.23 10.49
N GLN A 57 9.55 1.06 10.70
CA GLN A 57 9.75 -0.11 9.84
C GLN A 57 9.28 0.15 8.40
N LEU A 58 8.12 0.80 8.25
CA LEU A 58 7.58 1.21 6.95
C LEU A 58 8.52 2.21 6.27
N ALA A 59 9.04 3.20 6.99
CA ALA A 59 9.97 4.18 6.43
C ALA A 59 11.28 3.54 5.92
N GLY A 60 11.77 2.49 6.59
CA GLY A 60 12.96 1.76 6.16
C GLY A 60 12.72 0.81 4.97
N SER A 61 11.51 0.29 4.82
CA SER A 61 11.21 -0.79 3.87
C SER A 61 10.41 -0.35 2.63
N LEU A 62 9.62 0.72 2.72
CA LEU A 62 8.73 1.18 1.66
C LEU A 62 9.53 1.74 0.47
N ARG A 63 9.23 1.24 -0.73
CA ARG A 63 9.89 1.68 -1.98
C ARG A 63 9.05 2.62 -2.80
N ALA A 64 7.76 2.30 -2.97
CA ALA A 64 6.84 3.09 -3.76
C ALA A 64 5.39 2.82 -3.32
N VAL A 65 4.52 3.80 -3.56
CA VAL A 65 3.07 3.65 -3.46
C VAL A 65 2.46 4.13 -4.77
N LEU A 66 1.69 3.26 -5.42
CA LEU A 66 1.02 3.54 -6.69
C LEU A 66 -0.49 3.65 -6.42
N SER A 67 -1.07 4.81 -6.71
CA SER A 67 -2.50 5.08 -6.50
C SER A 67 -3.19 5.26 -7.83
N GLN A 68 -3.84 4.19 -8.30
CA GLN A 68 -4.43 4.16 -9.63
C GLN A 68 -5.88 4.66 -9.59
N LYS A 69 -6.19 5.60 -10.49
CA LYS A 69 -7.58 6.01 -10.75
C LYS A 69 -7.89 5.87 -12.22
N LEU A 70 -9.06 5.29 -12.49
CA LEU A 70 -9.57 5.12 -13.83
C LEU A 70 -10.40 6.35 -14.20
N GLU A 71 -9.97 7.08 -15.23
CA GLU A 71 -10.67 8.26 -15.73
C GLU A 71 -11.32 7.96 -17.08
N VAL A 72 -12.36 8.74 -17.41
CA VAL A 72 -12.95 8.70 -18.74
C VAL A 72 -11.95 9.27 -19.72
N ASP A 73 -11.74 8.56 -20.83
CA ASP A 73 -10.90 9.06 -21.92
C ASP A 73 -11.55 10.31 -22.53
N LYS A 74 -10.74 11.35 -22.75
CA LYS A 74 -11.19 12.60 -23.37
C LYS A 74 -11.03 12.58 -24.89
N GLN A 75 -10.39 11.57 -25.46
CA GLN A 75 -10.48 11.29 -26.89
C GLN A 75 -11.79 10.55 -27.17
N GLU A 76 -12.57 11.10 -28.09
CA GLU A 76 -13.87 10.56 -28.48
C GLU A 76 -13.73 9.06 -28.86
N ASP A 77 -14.57 8.24 -28.21
CA ASP A 77 -14.84 6.83 -28.50
C ASP A 77 -13.79 5.75 -28.16
N ALA A 78 -13.00 5.92 -27.10
CA ALA A 78 -12.18 4.81 -26.59
C ALA A 78 -12.16 4.65 -25.07
N TRP A 79 -11.89 3.41 -24.64
CA TRP A 79 -11.99 2.88 -23.29
C TRP A 79 -11.26 3.71 -22.22
N ARG A 80 -11.74 3.59 -20.97
CA ARG A 80 -11.20 4.32 -19.81
C ARG A 80 -9.67 4.15 -19.65
N CYS A 81 -8.96 5.26 -19.51
CA CYS A 81 -7.50 5.30 -19.33
C CYS A 81 -7.10 5.36 -17.85
N LEU A 82 -5.96 4.73 -17.54
CA LEU A 82 -5.45 4.61 -16.18
C LEU A 82 -4.47 5.76 -15.87
N ASN A 83 -4.78 6.56 -14.85
CA ASN A 83 -3.89 7.59 -14.33
C ASN A 83 -3.24 7.09 -13.03
N TYR A 84 -1.94 7.39 -12.85
CA TYR A 84 -1.09 6.90 -11.76
C TYR A 84 -0.71 8.03 -10.80
#